data_AF-A0AA51HFH9-F1
#
_entry.id   AF-A0AA51HFH9-F1
#
_cell.length_a   1.000
_cell.length_b   1.000
_cell.length_c   1.000
_cell.angle_alpha   90.00
_cell.angle_beta   90.00
_cell.angle_gamma   90.00
#
_symmetry.space_group_name_H-M   'P 1'
#
loop_
_entity.id
_entity.type
_entity.pdbx_description
1 polymer ?
#
loop_
_entity_poly.entity_id
_entity_poly.type
_entity_poly.pdbx_seq_one_letter_code
_entity_poly.pdbx_strand_id
1 'polypeptide(L)'
;MTRIISKCKLQKIIILCIGCLFLSLFIMKLNTSAKTGSPYYIKVNKQQNCVTVYEKDKNGKYTKPVKAMTCSTGVDTPLGTYNTQSKYRWKLLMGDVWGQYSTRIVNGILFHSVWYYKMDETTLSATQYNKLGIAASHGCVRLAVTDAKWIYDNCPLGTTVEIYNAKDPGPLGKPETIKIPAGSGWDPTDPSKNNPYHNKIPTFKGVTDKSITWGKKTSLLSGVKASSTTGEDITSKIQVTGKIDIYKAGKYKVKYSVTDVIGRTASETVTYTVNQCKEKPKILGVADTVIASDTTVDKKYALTGVTAYLSTKKLPKCDINVKITKNTEDTYTIDYSIKAENKLTGKAKAIVHVDNTPPVIEGIYFKEITQQQLKAGAAEIKKLALKGITVKDNYSKLSADKVNITVMKKDDYSYFVTYDLTDNVGNITSETVQFTYFKGVRIDGVANHFNLPDKTVMSEDFVKQGITAVNSENEECTDTMTVTINSTDNKVFEVTYTAKDKDGSEVKIVSYFTINGEAGTGSGVTEDSEGETENSMIKDQKANTGNDAAASGEEDQSMD
;
A
#
# COMPACT_ATOMS: atom_id res chain seq x y z
N MET A 1 -22.36 -116.93 -1.26
CA MET A 1 -23.68 -116.51 -0.74
C MET A 1 -23.48 -115.60 0.46
N THR A 2 -24.37 -114.62 0.64
CA THR A 2 -24.86 -114.07 1.92
C THR A 2 -23.88 -113.77 3.09
N ARG A 3 -23.81 -112.48 3.46
CA ARG A 3 -23.78 -111.92 4.86
C ARG A 3 -22.46 -111.81 5.68
N ILE A 4 -22.21 -110.56 6.15
CA ILE A 4 -21.37 -110.10 7.31
C ILE A 4 -19.83 -110.40 7.12
N ILE A 5 -18.82 -109.72 7.69
CA ILE A 5 -18.65 -108.80 8.85
C ILE A 5 -17.52 -107.78 8.57
N SER A 6 -17.51 -106.64 9.31
CA SER A 6 -16.34 -105.79 9.64
C SER A 6 -15.76 -104.86 8.54
N LYS A 7 -15.10 -103.72 8.85
CA LYS A 7 -15.09 -102.85 10.06
C LYS A 7 -14.45 -101.47 9.77
N CYS A 8 -14.72 -100.50 10.64
CA CYS A 8 -13.86 -99.37 11.04
C CYS A 8 -13.41 -98.26 10.04
N LYS A 9 -13.80 -97.02 10.39
CA LYS A 9 -13.14 -95.73 10.08
C LYS A 9 -13.23 -95.32 8.58
N LEU A 10 -13.12 -94.04 8.18
CA LEU A 10 -12.47 -92.88 8.81
C LEU A 10 -13.10 -91.52 8.37
N GLN A 11 -13.26 -90.58 9.31
CA GLN A 11 -13.29 -89.10 9.17
C GLN A 11 -14.26 -88.36 8.19
N LYS A 12 -15.01 -87.41 8.82
CA LYS A 12 -15.25 -86.00 8.42
C LYS A 12 -16.31 -85.64 7.36
N ILE A 13 -16.65 -84.33 7.39
CA ILE A 13 -17.17 -83.44 6.31
C ILE A 13 -18.71 -83.25 6.20
N ILE A 14 -19.14 -82.07 6.70
CA ILE A 14 -19.99 -81.05 6.04
C ILE A 14 -21.56 -81.10 6.14
N ILE A 15 -22.08 -80.22 7.04
CA ILE A 15 -23.01 -79.08 6.80
C ILE A 15 -24.57 -79.23 6.77
N LEU A 16 -25.19 -78.40 7.65
CA LEU A 16 -26.51 -77.71 7.62
C LEU A 16 -27.88 -78.38 7.89
N CYS A 17 -28.76 -77.50 8.44
CA CYS A 17 -30.23 -77.49 8.52
C CYS A 17 -30.96 -78.71 9.13
N ILE A 18 -31.42 -78.67 10.40
CA ILE A 18 -32.56 -77.90 10.96
C ILE A 18 -33.93 -78.44 10.49
N GLY A 19 -34.69 -79.03 11.42
CA GLY A 19 -36.05 -79.55 11.16
C GLY A 19 -36.65 -80.27 12.39
N CYS A 20 -37.23 -79.50 13.31
CA CYS A 20 -37.83 -79.87 14.61
C CYS A 20 -38.67 -81.16 14.68
N LEU A 21 -38.77 -81.77 15.89
CA LEU A 21 -40.03 -81.89 16.66
C LEU A 21 -39.80 -82.40 18.11
N PHE A 22 -40.33 -81.68 19.11
CA PHE A 22 -40.97 -82.08 20.42
C PHE A 22 -40.48 -83.29 21.26
N LEU A 23 -40.64 -83.37 22.61
CA LEU A 23 -41.10 -82.51 23.74
C LEU A 23 -41.00 -83.39 25.03
N SER A 24 -40.69 -82.99 26.29
CA SER A 24 -40.20 -81.78 26.98
C SER A 24 -39.52 -82.17 28.31
N LEU A 25 -38.89 -81.21 29.03
CA LEU A 25 -38.87 -81.02 30.51
C LEU A 25 -37.77 -79.98 30.84
N PHE A 26 -38.06 -78.67 30.82
CA PHE A 26 -38.69 -77.87 31.89
C PHE A 26 -37.75 -77.55 33.07
N ILE A 27 -36.98 -76.47 32.92
CA ILE A 27 -36.50 -75.64 34.05
C ILE A 27 -37.03 -74.22 33.78
N MET A 28 -37.69 -73.61 34.77
CA MET A 28 -38.33 -72.31 34.62
C MET A 28 -37.31 -71.17 34.42
N LYS A 29 -37.57 -70.29 33.45
CA LYS A 29 -37.05 -68.91 33.52
C LYS A 29 -37.72 -68.18 34.68
N LEU A 30 -36.96 -67.89 35.74
CA LEU A 30 -37.34 -66.85 36.69
C LEU A 30 -37.24 -65.49 36.00
N ASN A 31 -38.35 -65.05 35.41
CA ASN A 31 -38.49 -63.70 34.89
C ASN A 31 -38.53 -62.71 36.08
N THR A 32 -37.36 -62.25 36.53
CA THR A 32 -37.27 -61.01 37.30
C THR A 32 -37.68 -59.85 36.38
N SER A 33 -38.97 -59.50 36.43
CA SER A 33 -39.55 -58.42 35.63
C SER A 33 -38.95 -57.07 36.05
N ALA A 34 -37.84 -56.70 35.42
CA ALA A 34 -37.16 -55.44 35.65
C ALA A 34 -38.11 -54.27 35.31
N LYS A 35 -38.44 -53.49 36.34
CA LYS A 35 -39.40 -52.38 36.27
C LYS A 35 -38.94 -51.35 35.23
N THR A 36 -39.67 -51.23 34.12
CA THR A 36 -39.66 -50.13 33.13
C THR A 36 -38.33 -49.36 33.03
N GLY A 37 -37.42 -49.82 32.16
CA GLY A 37 -36.05 -49.30 32.08
C GLY A 37 -35.96 -47.78 31.86
N SER A 38 -35.08 -47.12 32.64
CA SER A 38 -34.95 -45.66 32.76
C SER A 38 -34.94 -44.91 31.41
N PRO A 39 -35.58 -43.73 31.30
CA PRO A 39 -35.48 -42.88 30.12
C PRO A 39 -34.03 -42.44 29.81
N TYR A 40 -33.17 -42.38 30.82
CA TYR A 40 -31.83 -41.81 30.70
C TYR A 40 -30.71 -42.79 31.07
N TYR A 41 -29.52 -42.53 30.52
CA TYR A 41 -28.23 -43.12 30.86
C TYR A 41 -27.23 -42.00 31.11
N ILE A 42 -26.44 -42.07 32.17
CA ILE A 42 -25.52 -40.99 32.57
C ILE A 42 -24.08 -41.45 32.38
N LYS A 43 -23.29 -40.72 31.59
CA LYS A 43 -21.83 -40.89 31.50
C LYS A 43 -21.13 -39.78 32.28
N VAL A 44 -20.20 -40.13 33.14
CA VAL A 44 -19.35 -39.20 33.90
C VAL A 44 -17.91 -39.36 33.43
N ASN A 45 -17.42 -38.40 32.64
CA ASN A 45 -16.00 -38.33 32.33
C ASN A 45 -15.27 -37.69 33.52
N LYS A 46 -14.64 -38.52 34.35
CA LYS A 46 -13.86 -38.12 35.52
C LYS A 46 -12.66 -37.26 35.13
N GLN A 47 -11.94 -37.66 34.08
CA GLN A 47 -10.77 -36.92 33.56
C GLN A 47 -11.14 -35.49 33.11
N GLN A 48 -12.22 -35.33 32.33
CA GLN A 48 -12.65 -34.01 31.85
C GLN A 48 -13.54 -33.24 32.81
N ASN A 49 -14.02 -33.87 33.89
CA ASN A 49 -15.01 -33.29 34.80
C ASN A 49 -16.27 -32.80 34.06
N CYS A 50 -16.84 -33.70 33.24
CA CYS A 50 -18.10 -33.49 32.53
C CYS A 50 -19.05 -34.67 32.75
N VAL A 51 -20.33 -34.38 32.92
CA VAL A 51 -21.42 -35.36 32.92
C VAL A 51 -22.23 -35.17 31.64
N THR A 52 -22.49 -36.25 30.91
CA THR A 52 -23.37 -36.25 29.72
C THR A 52 -24.52 -37.23 29.94
N VAL A 53 -25.74 -36.75 29.75
CA VAL A 53 -26.97 -37.55 29.84
C VAL A 53 -27.43 -37.91 28.43
N TYR A 54 -27.78 -39.18 28.24
CA TYR A 54 -28.23 -39.76 26.99
C TYR A 54 -29.66 -40.30 27.11
N GLU A 55 -30.45 -40.05 26.08
CA GLU A 55 -31.72 -40.73 25.80
C GLU A 55 -31.50 -41.91 24.84
N LYS A 56 -32.52 -42.76 24.73
CA LYS A 56 -32.58 -43.80 23.70
C LYS A 56 -32.81 -43.18 22.31
N ASP A 57 -32.11 -43.71 21.32
CA ASP A 57 -32.44 -43.51 19.91
C ASP A 57 -33.65 -44.35 19.46
N LYS A 58 -34.01 -44.21 18.18
CA LYS A 58 -35.06 -45.00 17.52
C LYS A 58 -34.83 -46.52 17.54
N ASN A 59 -33.63 -46.97 17.91
CA ASN A 59 -33.24 -48.39 18.01
C ASN A 59 -33.21 -48.86 19.49
N GLY A 60 -33.61 -48.01 20.44
CA GLY A 60 -33.61 -48.30 21.88
C GLY A 60 -32.26 -48.17 22.58
N LYS A 61 -31.21 -47.69 21.90
CA LYS A 61 -29.83 -47.58 22.44
C LYS A 61 -29.57 -46.16 22.97
N TYR A 62 -28.88 -46.03 24.10
CA TYR A 62 -28.55 -44.73 24.69
C TYR A 62 -27.42 -44.01 23.93
N THR A 63 -27.73 -43.49 22.75
CA THR A 63 -26.78 -42.87 21.80
C THR A 63 -27.09 -41.40 21.52
N LYS A 64 -28.28 -40.91 21.91
CA LYS A 64 -28.71 -39.51 21.73
C LYS A 64 -28.33 -38.68 22.96
N PRO A 65 -27.26 -37.87 22.95
CA PRO A 65 -26.96 -36.98 24.07
C PRO A 65 -28.00 -35.85 24.13
N VAL A 66 -28.47 -35.51 25.33
CA VAL A 66 -29.52 -34.48 25.52
C VAL A 66 -29.14 -33.37 26.51
N LYS A 67 -28.20 -33.63 27.41
CA LYS A 67 -27.67 -32.60 28.31
C LYS A 67 -26.23 -32.89 28.68
N ALA A 68 -25.37 -31.88 28.61
CA ALA A 68 -24.11 -31.86 29.33
C ALA A 68 -24.22 -31.00 30.59
N MET A 69 -23.38 -31.31 31.56
CA MET A 69 -23.25 -30.62 32.85
C MET A 69 -21.76 -30.58 33.20
N THR A 70 -21.27 -29.46 33.70
CA THR A 70 -19.88 -29.38 34.20
C THR A 70 -19.85 -29.69 35.69
N CYS A 71 -18.96 -30.60 36.07
CA CYS A 71 -18.90 -31.11 37.43
C CYS A 71 -17.53 -30.86 38.08
N SER A 72 -17.38 -31.33 39.32
CA SER A 72 -16.08 -31.60 39.96
C SER A 72 -16.12 -32.99 40.59
N THR A 73 -15.33 -33.89 40.01
CA THR A 73 -15.06 -35.22 40.56
C THR A 73 -13.91 -35.16 41.58
N GLY A 74 -13.51 -36.31 42.11
CA GLY A 74 -12.42 -36.46 43.07
C GLY A 74 -11.56 -37.68 42.80
N VAL A 75 -10.45 -37.82 43.52
CA VAL A 75 -9.54 -38.96 43.38
C VAL A 75 -10.26 -40.30 43.62
N ASP A 76 -11.18 -40.33 44.60
CA ASP A 76 -11.92 -41.53 45.01
C ASP A 76 -13.18 -41.79 44.18
N THR A 77 -13.48 -40.99 43.14
CA THR A 77 -14.60 -41.29 42.22
C THR A 77 -14.29 -42.59 41.46
N PRO A 78 -15.02 -43.70 41.68
CA PRO A 78 -14.64 -45.00 41.13
C PRO A 78 -14.99 -45.10 39.66
N LEU A 79 -14.19 -45.81 38.86
CA LEU A 79 -14.52 -46.15 37.48
C LEU A 79 -15.47 -47.35 37.43
N GLY A 80 -16.27 -47.49 36.37
CA GLY A 80 -17.18 -48.62 36.17
C GLY A 80 -18.63 -48.21 35.93
N THR A 81 -19.54 -49.19 35.95
CA THR A 81 -20.98 -48.98 35.70
C THR A 81 -21.79 -49.32 36.95
N TYR A 82 -22.69 -48.40 37.33
CA TYR A 82 -23.46 -48.41 38.57
C TYR A 82 -24.93 -48.06 38.31
N ASN A 83 -25.81 -48.21 39.30
CA ASN A 83 -27.23 -47.86 39.22
C ASN A 83 -27.64 -47.00 40.42
N THR A 84 -28.34 -45.89 40.18
CA THR A 84 -28.65 -44.89 41.22
C THR A 84 -29.48 -45.48 42.37
N GLN A 85 -29.00 -45.33 43.61
CA GLN A 85 -29.47 -46.08 44.77
C GLN A 85 -30.50 -45.33 45.63
N SER A 86 -30.30 -44.02 45.84
CA SER A 86 -31.13 -43.20 46.74
C SER A 86 -31.08 -41.72 46.37
N LYS A 87 -32.09 -40.95 46.78
CA LYS A 87 -32.20 -39.50 46.57
C LYS A 87 -32.42 -38.76 47.89
N TYR A 88 -31.87 -37.55 48.02
CA TYR A 88 -32.05 -36.67 49.19
C TYR A 88 -32.11 -35.18 48.76
N ARG A 89 -33.14 -34.42 49.18
CA ARG A 89 -33.22 -32.96 48.92
C ARG A 89 -32.04 -32.20 49.52
N TRP A 90 -31.59 -32.64 50.70
CA TRP A 90 -30.37 -32.24 51.40
C TRP A 90 -29.69 -33.51 51.93
N LYS A 91 -28.35 -33.58 51.86
CA LYS A 91 -27.57 -34.67 52.47
C LYS A 91 -26.30 -34.16 53.12
N LEU A 92 -26.08 -34.54 54.38
CA LEU A 92 -24.82 -34.41 55.10
C LEU A 92 -23.72 -35.23 54.41
N LEU A 93 -22.59 -34.58 54.14
CA LEU A 93 -21.40 -35.08 53.45
C LEU A 93 -20.21 -35.16 54.43
N MET A 94 -19.09 -35.72 53.97
CA MET A 94 -17.84 -35.71 54.73
C MET A 94 -17.33 -34.27 54.93
N GLY A 95 -16.99 -33.92 56.18
CA GLY A 95 -16.53 -32.58 56.57
C GLY A 95 -17.62 -31.66 57.14
N ASP A 96 -18.74 -32.21 57.60
CA ASP A 96 -19.89 -31.50 58.18
C ASP A 96 -20.48 -30.40 57.28
N VAL A 97 -20.65 -30.74 55.99
CA VAL A 97 -21.20 -29.85 54.96
C VAL A 97 -22.31 -30.55 54.17
N TRP A 98 -23.18 -29.77 53.54
CA TRP A 98 -24.45 -30.25 53.02
C TRP A 98 -24.55 -30.12 51.49
N GLY A 99 -25.02 -31.16 50.81
CA GLY A 99 -25.28 -31.16 49.36
C GLY A 99 -26.77 -31.08 49.03
N GLN A 100 -27.18 -30.13 48.20
CA GLN A 100 -28.53 -30.07 47.64
C GLN A 100 -28.72 -31.14 46.55
N TYR A 101 -29.97 -31.61 46.40
CA TYR A 101 -30.42 -32.48 45.31
C TYR A 101 -29.52 -33.70 45.07
N SER A 102 -29.14 -34.36 46.17
CA SER A 102 -28.17 -35.44 46.18
C SER A 102 -28.76 -36.74 45.64
N THR A 103 -28.09 -37.39 44.68
CA THR A 103 -28.45 -38.72 44.14
C THR A 103 -27.26 -39.67 44.28
N ARG A 104 -27.41 -40.74 45.06
CA ARG A 104 -26.34 -41.73 45.33
C ARG A 104 -26.09 -42.61 44.10
N ILE A 105 -24.83 -42.76 43.74
CA ILE A 105 -24.36 -43.60 42.61
C ILE A 105 -23.99 -44.99 43.13
N VAL A 106 -23.02 -45.03 44.05
CA VAL A 106 -22.48 -46.26 44.66
C VAL A 106 -21.77 -45.90 45.97
N ASN A 107 -21.87 -46.74 47.00
CA ASN A 107 -21.20 -46.55 48.29
C ASN A 107 -21.37 -45.11 48.84
N GLY A 108 -20.29 -44.43 49.20
CA GLY A 108 -20.29 -43.03 49.65
C GLY A 108 -20.39 -41.97 48.53
N ILE A 109 -20.48 -42.37 47.26
CA ILE A 109 -20.38 -41.50 46.08
C ILE A 109 -21.77 -41.03 45.63
N LEU A 110 -21.95 -39.72 45.49
CA LEU A 110 -23.19 -39.09 45.02
C LEU A 110 -22.93 -38.08 43.90
N PHE A 111 -23.90 -37.90 43.01
CA PHE A 111 -24.16 -36.59 42.40
C PHE A 111 -24.75 -35.67 43.46
N HIS A 112 -24.27 -34.43 43.58
CA HIS A 112 -24.90 -33.41 44.43
C HIS A 112 -24.48 -32.00 43.99
N SER A 113 -25.15 -30.95 44.49
CA SER A 113 -24.68 -29.57 44.28
C SER A 113 -23.28 -29.35 44.87
N VAL A 114 -22.60 -28.25 44.51
CA VAL A 114 -21.54 -27.71 45.38
C VAL A 114 -22.07 -27.54 46.80
N TRP A 115 -21.21 -27.74 47.79
CA TRP A 115 -21.65 -27.90 49.18
C TRP A 115 -21.87 -26.57 49.90
N TYR A 116 -22.72 -26.66 50.93
CA TYR A 116 -23.21 -25.59 51.79
C TYR A 116 -22.79 -25.83 53.23
N TYR A 117 -22.57 -24.77 54.01
CA TYR A 117 -22.21 -24.89 55.43
C TYR A 117 -23.39 -25.37 56.31
N LYS A 118 -24.64 -25.20 55.84
CA LYS A 118 -25.87 -25.64 56.54
C LYS A 118 -26.89 -26.19 55.53
N MET A 119 -28.02 -26.71 56.01
CA MET A 119 -29.22 -26.99 55.18
C MET A 119 -29.96 -25.70 54.80
N ASP A 120 -29.23 -24.75 54.21
CA ASP A 120 -29.68 -23.38 53.98
C ASP A 120 -29.13 -22.90 52.62
N GLU A 121 -30.03 -22.53 51.72
CA GLU A 121 -29.74 -22.09 50.34
C GLU A 121 -28.87 -20.83 50.28
N THR A 122 -28.73 -20.10 51.40
CA THR A 122 -27.87 -18.91 51.55
C THR A 122 -26.43 -19.22 51.97
N THR A 123 -26.05 -20.50 52.16
CA THR A 123 -24.77 -20.89 52.78
C THR A 123 -23.78 -21.62 51.85
N LEU A 124 -23.83 -21.38 50.54
CA LEU A 124 -22.91 -21.98 49.56
C LEU A 124 -21.44 -21.62 49.82
N SER A 125 -20.53 -22.59 49.63
CA SER A 125 -19.10 -22.29 49.57
C SER A 125 -18.68 -21.74 48.20
N ALA A 126 -18.69 -20.40 48.04
CA ALA A 126 -18.25 -19.71 46.82
C ALA A 126 -16.87 -20.18 46.31
N THR A 127 -15.91 -20.38 47.22
CA THR A 127 -14.56 -20.87 46.93
C THR A 127 -14.54 -22.27 46.29
N GLN A 128 -15.57 -23.08 46.55
CA GLN A 128 -15.72 -24.42 45.97
C GLN A 128 -16.63 -24.41 44.75
N TYR A 129 -17.57 -23.45 44.65
CA TYR A 129 -18.36 -23.23 43.44
C TYR A 129 -17.47 -22.77 42.28
N ASN A 130 -16.56 -21.85 42.54
CA ASN A 130 -15.58 -21.38 41.56
C ASN A 130 -14.60 -22.48 41.11
N LYS A 131 -14.53 -23.64 41.80
CA LYS A 131 -13.77 -24.84 41.41
C LYS A 131 -14.56 -25.83 40.54
N LEU A 132 -15.84 -25.57 40.22
CA LEU A 132 -16.55 -26.36 39.21
C LEU A 132 -15.74 -26.39 37.90
N GLY A 133 -15.66 -27.58 37.30
CA GLY A 133 -14.86 -27.85 36.10
C GLY A 133 -13.46 -28.40 36.35
N ILE A 134 -12.96 -28.44 37.58
CA ILE A 134 -11.72 -29.16 37.94
C ILE A 134 -11.98 -30.26 38.97
N ALA A 135 -11.08 -31.25 39.04
CA ALA A 135 -11.11 -32.26 40.09
C ALA A 135 -10.86 -31.58 41.45
N ALA A 136 -11.86 -31.58 42.33
CA ALA A 136 -11.88 -30.77 43.55
C ALA A 136 -12.72 -31.38 44.69
N SER A 137 -13.26 -32.59 44.49
CA SER A 137 -13.92 -33.38 45.54
C SER A 137 -12.98 -34.47 46.06
N HIS A 138 -13.35 -35.13 47.15
CA HIS A 138 -12.67 -36.35 47.59
C HIS A 138 -13.10 -37.54 46.70
N GLY A 139 -14.41 -37.81 46.58
CA GLY A 139 -14.95 -38.81 45.65
C GLY A 139 -16.29 -38.49 44.95
N CYS A 140 -17.12 -37.58 45.47
CA CYS A 140 -18.42 -37.26 44.88
C CYS A 140 -18.33 -36.49 43.55
N VAL A 141 -19.43 -36.49 42.77
CA VAL A 141 -19.59 -35.68 41.56
C VAL A 141 -20.38 -34.42 41.92
N ARG A 142 -19.67 -33.31 42.19
CA ARG A 142 -20.29 -32.01 42.49
C ARG A 142 -20.76 -31.33 41.22
N LEU A 143 -21.89 -30.64 41.25
CA LEU A 143 -22.54 -29.94 40.13
C LEU A 143 -23.02 -28.55 40.55
N ALA A 144 -23.42 -27.70 39.60
CA ALA A 144 -24.28 -26.55 39.93
C ALA A 144 -25.67 -27.03 40.39
N VAL A 145 -26.41 -26.22 41.17
CA VAL A 145 -27.70 -26.62 41.75
C VAL A 145 -28.72 -27.03 40.69
N THR A 146 -28.87 -26.28 39.59
CA THR A 146 -29.80 -26.67 38.50
C THR A 146 -29.44 -28.03 37.91
N ASP A 147 -28.16 -28.35 37.76
CA ASP A 147 -27.70 -29.62 37.19
C ASP A 147 -27.89 -30.80 38.16
N ALA A 148 -27.57 -30.61 39.44
CA ALA A 148 -27.87 -31.59 40.49
C ALA A 148 -29.38 -31.84 40.61
N LYS A 149 -30.18 -30.77 40.60
CA LYS A 149 -31.64 -30.82 40.60
C LYS A 149 -32.17 -31.54 39.36
N TRP A 150 -31.61 -31.29 38.18
CA TRP A 150 -32.05 -31.94 36.95
C TRP A 150 -31.89 -33.46 37.05
N ILE A 151 -30.76 -33.98 37.56
CA ILE A 151 -30.58 -35.42 37.82
C ILE A 151 -31.58 -35.90 38.88
N TYR A 152 -31.71 -35.17 39.98
CA TYR A 152 -32.61 -35.50 41.09
C TYR A 152 -34.08 -35.58 40.66
N ASP A 153 -34.54 -34.72 39.76
CA ASP A 153 -35.92 -34.74 39.26
C ASP A 153 -36.09 -35.81 38.16
N ASN A 154 -35.25 -35.78 37.12
CA ASN A 154 -35.51 -36.47 35.85
C ASN A 154 -34.99 -37.92 35.77
N CYS A 155 -33.94 -38.27 36.53
CA CYS A 155 -33.33 -39.60 36.45
C CYS A 155 -33.89 -40.50 37.57
N PRO A 156 -34.74 -41.51 37.30
CA PRO A 156 -35.30 -42.37 38.35
C PRO A 156 -34.23 -43.19 39.08
N LEU A 157 -34.57 -43.76 40.23
CA LEU A 157 -33.72 -44.77 40.89
C LEU A 157 -33.54 -45.98 39.97
N GLY A 158 -32.36 -46.59 40.01
CA GLY A 158 -31.94 -47.61 39.05
C GLY A 158 -31.39 -47.06 37.73
N THR A 159 -31.35 -45.73 37.52
CA THR A 159 -30.70 -45.12 36.34
C THR A 159 -29.24 -45.53 36.29
N THR A 160 -28.79 -46.00 35.12
CA THR A 160 -27.42 -46.47 34.92
C THR A 160 -26.46 -45.29 34.79
N VAL A 161 -25.32 -45.41 35.48
CA VAL A 161 -24.25 -44.41 35.55
C VAL A 161 -22.93 -45.08 35.18
N GLU A 162 -22.29 -44.64 34.11
CA GLU A 162 -20.97 -45.07 33.69
C GLU A 162 -19.94 -44.00 34.06
N ILE A 163 -18.93 -44.35 34.87
CA ILE A 163 -17.84 -43.45 35.22
C ILE A 163 -16.55 -43.94 34.55
N TYR A 164 -15.95 -43.05 33.76
CA TYR A 164 -14.85 -43.38 32.85
C TYR A 164 -13.84 -42.22 32.76
N ASN A 165 -12.67 -42.49 32.17
CA ASN A 165 -11.69 -41.47 31.80
C ASN A 165 -11.55 -41.44 30.28
N ALA A 166 -11.63 -40.26 29.68
CA ALA A 166 -11.28 -40.03 28.28
C ALA A 166 -10.76 -38.60 28.08
N LYS A 167 -9.96 -38.37 27.02
CA LYS A 167 -9.53 -37.01 26.64
C LYS A 167 -10.67 -36.17 26.04
N ASP A 168 -11.63 -36.81 25.38
CA ASP A 168 -12.85 -36.17 24.87
C ASP A 168 -13.87 -35.94 26.01
N PRO A 169 -14.34 -34.70 26.26
CA PRO A 169 -15.38 -34.44 27.26
C PRO A 169 -16.74 -35.07 26.93
N GLY A 170 -17.01 -35.39 25.66
CA GLY A 170 -18.26 -35.95 25.18
C GLY A 170 -18.87 -35.14 24.03
N PRO A 171 -19.90 -35.69 23.34
CA PRO A 171 -20.42 -35.18 22.06
C PRO A 171 -21.15 -33.82 22.12
N LEU A 172 -21.40 -33.27 23.32
CA LEU A 172 -21.93 -31.92 23.53
C LEU A 172 -20.86 -30.93 24.03
N GLY A 173 -19.59 -31.36 24.06
CA GLY A 173 -18.51 -30.65 24.74
C GLY A 173 -18.69 -30.60 26.26
N LYS A 174 -17.84 -29.80 26.90
CA LYS A 174 -17.93 -29.47 28.33
C LYS A 174 -18.50 -28.05 28.48
N PRO A 175 -19.62 -27.85 29.19
CA PRO A 175 -20.17 -26.52 29.43
C PRO A 175 -19.18 -25.58 30.15
N GLU A 176 -19.22 -24.29 29.84
CA GLU A 176 -18.52 -23.27 30.62
C GLU A 176 -19.13 -23.15 32.03
N THR A 177 -18.37 -22.60 32.97
CA THR A 177 -18.83 -22.33 34.35
C THR A 177 -18.85 -20.85 34.63
N ILE A 178 -19.95 -20.32 35.16
CA ILE A 178 -19.97 -18.96 35.71
C ILE A 178 -19.16 -18.92 37.01
N LYS A 179 -18.47 -17.81 37.30
CA LYS A 179 -17.86 -17.58 38.61
C LYS A 179 -18.74 -16.64 39.45
N ILE A 180 -18.66 -16.77 40.77
CA ILE A 180 -19.35 -15.88 41.73
C ILE A 180 -18.34 -15.13 42.61
N PRO A 181 -18.66 -13.90 43.05
CA PRO A 181 -17.81 -13.15 43.98
C PRO A 181 -17.53 -13.91 45.28
N ALA A 182 -16.40 -13.61 45.93
CA ALA A 182 -16.12 -14.12 47.26
C ALA A 182 -17.23 -13.71 48.26
N GLY A 183 -17.58 -14.60 49.20
CA GLY A 183 -18.69 -14.40 50.12
C GLY A 183 -20.09 -14.63 49.55
N SER A 184 -20.23 -14.95 48.25
CA SER A 184 -21.54 -15.25 47.65
C SER A 184 -22.12 -16.58 48.16
N GLY A 185 -23.09 -16.50 49.06
CA GLY A 185 -23.75 -17.65 49.67
C GLY A 185 -24.78 -18.38 48.78
N TRP A 186 -25.00 -17.93 47.55
CA TRP A 186 -26.02 -18.46 46.63
C TRP A 186 -25.41 -19.03 45.35
N ASP A 187 -25.98 -20.12 44.85
CA ASP A 187 -25.70 -20.64 43.51
C ASP A 187 -26.55 -19.82 42.50
N PRO A 188 -25.96 -19.19 41.47
CA PRO A 188 -26.70 -18.35 40.51
C PRO A 188 -27.65 -19.14 39.62
N THR A 189 -27.57 -20.47 39.64
CA THR A 189 -28.47 -21.42 38.99
C THR A 189 -29.53 -22.02 39.92
N ASP A 190 -29.55 -21.69 41.22
CA ASP A 190 -30.59 -22.18 42.13
C ASP A 190 -31.97 -21.60 41.73
N PRO A 191 -32.99 -22.44 41.42
CA PRO A 191 -34.31 -21.96 41.01
C PRO A 191 -35.13 -21.34 42.15
N SER A 192 -34.63 -21.32 43.39
CA SER A 192 -35.29 -20.66 44.53
C SER A 192 -35.67 -19.21 44.20
N LYS A 193 -36.90 -18.82 44.59
CA LYS A 193 -37.43 -17.45 44.38
C LYS A 193 -36.67 -16.39 45.18
N ASN A 194 -36.00 -16.81 46.26
CA ASN A 194 -35.24 -15.93 47.15
C ASN A 194 -33.80 -15.72 46.67
N ASN A 195 -33.38 -16.39 45.60
CA ASN A 195 -32.04 -16.27 45.05
C ASN A 195 -31.79 -14.81 44.57
N PRO A 196 -30.79 -14.08 45.09
CA PRO A 196 -30.49 -12.70 44.70
C PRO A 196 -29.97 -12.56 43.27
N TYR A 197 -29.70 -13.68 42.60
CA TYR A 197 -29.45 -13.71 41.16
C TYR A 197 -30.73 -13.88 40.33
N HIS A 198 -31.88 -14.36 40.86
CA HIS A 198 -33.05 -14.81 40.08
C HIS A 198 -33.49 -13.81 38.98
N ASN A 199 -33.66 -12.53 39.35
CA ASN A 199 -34.09 -11.46 38.45
C ASN A 199 -32.93 -10.68 37.79
N LYS A 200 -31.67 -11.09 37.99
CA LYS A 200 -30.50 -10.44 37.38
C LYS A 200 -30.24 -11.00 35.97
N ILE A 201 -29.85 -10.10 35.08
CA ILE A 201 -29.38 -10.37 33.72
C ILE A 201 -28.02 -9.71 33.53
N PRO A 202 -27.29 -10.01 32.44
CA PRO A 202 -26.10 -9.24 32.06
C PRO A 202 -26.37 -7.74 31.93
N THR A 203 -25.33 -6.91 32.07
CA THR A 203 -25.43 -5.45 31.98
C THR A 203 -24.36 -4.88 31.05
N PHE A 204 -24.65 -3.75 30.40
CA PHE A 204 -23.69 -3.03 29.55
C PHE A 204 -23.12 -1.77 30.24
N LYS A 205 -21.98 -1.31 29.74
CA LYS A 205 -21.42 0.02 30.03
C LYS A 205 -20.83 0.61 28.74
N GLY A 206 -21.04 1.91 28.49
CA GLY A 206 -20.53 2.60 27.30
C GLY A 206 -21.33 2.35 26.00
N VAL A 207 -22.48 1.69 26.11
CA VAL A 207 -23.51 1.63 25.08
C VAL A 207 -24.37 2.89 25.20
N THR A 208 -24.12 3.87 24.34
CA THR A 208 -24.86 5.14 24.27
C THR A 208 -25.01 5.55 22.81
N ASP A 209 -25.93 6.48 22.54
CA ASP A 209 -25.96 7.21 21.27
C ASP A 209 -24.60 7.92 21.03
N LYS A 210 -24.15 7.94 19.78
CA LYS A 210 -22.83 8.45 19.38
C LYS A 210 -22.91 9.17 18.02
N SER A 211 -22.15 10.26 17.88
CA SER A 211 -22.03 10.99 16.60
C SER A 211 -20.76 10.56 15.86
N ILE A 212 -20.88 10.34 14.54
CA ILE A 212 -19.79 9.95 13.64
C ILE A 212 -19.53 11.09 12.65
N THR A 213 -18.26 11.48 12.52
CA THR A 213 -17.80 12.35 11.41
C THR A 213 -17.94 11.58 10.09
N TRP A 214 -18.56 12.21 9.11
CA TRP A 214 -18.72 11.66 7.76
C TRP A 214 -17.39 11.12 7.20
N GLY A 215 -17.42 9.93 6.60
CA GLY A 215 -16.24 9.26 6.04
C GLY A 215 -15.20 8.74 7.04
N LYS A 216 -15.41 8.89 8.36
CA LYS A 216 -14.52 8.38 9.40
C LYS A 216 -14.95 6.98 9.86
N LYS A 217 -14.08 5.98 9.66
CA LYS A 217 -14.26 4.63 10.22
C LYS A 217 -14.33 4.69 11.75
N THR A 218 -15.26 3.94 12.34
CA THR A 218 -15.54 3.91 13.79
C THR A 218 -15.66 2.47 14.26
N SER A 219 -14.96 2.10 15.35
CA SER A 219 -15.15 0.79 15.99
C SER A 219 -16.37 0.81 16.92
N LEU A 220 -17.35 -0.06 16.65
CA LEU A 220 -18.61 -0.12 17.41
C LEU A 220 -18.41 -0.61 18.85
N LEU A 221 -17.40 -1.44 19.10
CA LEU A 221 -17.06 -1.92 20.45
C LEU A 221 -16.20 -0.92 21.25
N SER A 222 -15.83 0.22 20.67
CA SER A 222 -14.98 1.21 21.35
C SER A 222 -15.66 1.80 22.58
N GLY A 223 -15.06 1.55 23.75
CA GLY A 223 -15.58 1.96 25.07
C GLY A 223 -16.75 1.11 25.59
N VAL A 224 -17.16 0.07 24.86
CA VAL A 224 -18.27 -0.82 25.25
C VAL A 224 -17.74 -1.95 26.13
N LYS A 225 -18.43 -2.24 27.24
CA LYS A 225 -18.19 -3.39 28.12
C LYS A 225 -19.50 -4.10 28.47
N ALA A 226 -19.40 -5.36 28.88
CA ALA A 226 -20.51 -6.14 29.44
C ALA A 226 -20.08 -6.99 30.64
N SER A 227 -20.97 -7.07 31.64
CA SER A 227 -20.83 -7.94 32.82
C SER A 227 -21.93 -8.99 32.85
N SER A 228 -21.63 -10.19 33.36
CA SER A 228 -22.59 -11.28 33.54
C SER A 228 -23.60 -11.01 34.66
N THR A 229 -24.61 -11.88 34.80
CA THR A 229 -25.49 -11.97 35.99
C THR A 229 -24.75 -11.91 37.34
N THR A 230 -23.51 -12.39 37.40
CA THR A 230 -22.68 -12.48 38.61
C THR A 230 -21.62 -11.38 38.72
N GLY A 231 -21.47 -10.52 37.71
CA GLY A 231 -20.48 -9.44 37.65
C GLY A 231 -19.17 -9.80 36.93
N GLU A 232 -19.06 -10.98 36.33
CA GLU A 232 -17.89 -11.43 35.55
C GLU A 232 -17.79 -10.65 34.22
N ASP A 233 -16.60 -10.21 33.80
CA ASP A 233 -16.42 -9.47 32.53
C ASP A 233 -16.63 -10.43 31.34
N ILE A 234 -17.66 -10.16 30.54
CA ILE A 234 -18.03 -10.93 29.35
C ILE A 234 -18.02 -10.05 28.09
N THR A 235 -17.22 -8.97 28.09
CA THR A 235 -17.10 -8.02 26.96
C THR A 235 -16.71 -8.71 25.65
N SER A 236 -15.95 -9.81 25.71
CA SER A 236 -15.61 -10.64 24.54
C SER A 236 -16.79 -11.40 23.92
N LYS A 237 -17.92 -11.52 24.62
CA LYS A 237 -19.14 -12.20 24.17
C LYS A 237 -20.20 -11.26 23.60
N ILE A 238 -19.89 -9.97 23.49
CA ILE A 238 -20.81 -8.97 22.93
C ILE A 238 -20.92 -9.17 21.41
N GLN A 239 -22.14 -9.48 20.98
CA GLN A 239 -22.53 -9.51 19.58
C GLN A 239 -23.06 -8.12 19.19
N VAL A 240 -22.72 -7.65 17.99
CA VAL A 240 -23.13 -6.34 17.47
C VAL A 240 -23.84 -6.53 16.14
N THR A 241 -25.03 -5.94 16.01
CA THR A 241 -25.86 -6.03 14.81
C THR A 241 -26.32 -4.66 14.35
N GLY A 242 -26.45 -4.47 13.04
CA GLY A 242 -26.67 -3.18 12.39
C GLY A 242 -25.55 -2.85 11.40
N LYS A 243 -25.83 -1.93 10.47
CA LYS A 243 -24.86 -1.43 9.47
C LYS A 243 -24.91 0.09 9.47
N ILE A 244 -23.75 0.74 9.46
CA ILE A 244 -23.61 2.19 9.33
C ILE A 244 -22.94 2.48 7.99
N ASP A 245 -23.62 3.24 7.12
CA ASP A 245 -22.96 3.84 5.97
C ASP A 245 -22.33 5.17 6.39
N ILE A 246 -21.01 5.15 6.59
CA ILE A 246 -20.24 6.33 7.01
C ILE A 246 -20.24 7.45 5.95
N TYR A 247 -20.64 7.16 4.71
CA TYR A 247 -20.73 8.13 3.61
C TYR A 247 -22.15 8.65 3.37
N LYS A 248 -23.14 8.20 4.15
CA LYS A 248 -24.52 8.68 4.08
C LYS A 248 -24.94 9.22 5.44
N ALA A 249 -25.10 10.54 5.50
CA ALA A 249 -25.58 11.21 6.71
C ALA A 249 -26.99 10.74 7.10
N GLY A 250 -27.23 10.55 8.40
CA GLY A 250 -28.46 9.98 8.92
C GLY A 250 -28.30 9.29 10.28
N LYS A 251 -29.40 8.72 10.77
CA LYS A 251 -29.47 7.98 12.04
C LYS A 251 -29.51 6.48 11.77
N TYR A 252 -28.59 5.73 12.36
CA TYR A 252 -28.43 4.28 12.22
C TYR A 252 -28.63 3.60 13.56
N LYS A 253 -29.48 2.57 13.62
CA LYS A 253 -29.65 1.75 14.82
C LYS A 253 -28.57 0.67 14.86
N VAL A 254 -27.85 0.58 15.98
CA VAL A 254 -26.93 -0.51 16.29
C VAL A 254 -27.40 -1.19 17.56
N LYS A 255 -27.62 -2.50 17.49
CA LYS A 255 -28.07 -3.35 18.59
C LYS A 255 -26.90 -4.18 19.11
N TYR A 256 -26.61 -4.01 20.39
CA TYR A 256 -25.68 -4.83 21.16
C TYR A 256 -26.48 -5.93 21.86
N SER A 257 -25.96 -7.16 21.87
CA SER A 257 -26.56 -8.27 22.61
C SER A 257 -25.48 -9.16 23.19
N VAL A 258 -25.68 -9.62 24.42
CA VAL A 258 -24.75 -10.49 25.14
C VAL A 258 -25.53 -11.59 25.85
N THR A 259 -24.96 -12.79 25.88
CA THR A 259 -25.50 -13.95 26.61
C THR A 259 -24.45 -14.44 27.58
N ASP A 260 -24.80 -14.64 28.85
CA ASP A 260 -23.90 -15.26 29.82
C ASP A 260 -24.01 -16.79 29.82
N VAL A 261 -23.12 -17.46 30.55
CA VAL A 261 -22.97 -18.93 30.50
C VAL A 261 -24.09 -19.69 31.21
N ILE A 262 -24.98 -18.99 31.93
CA ILE A 262 -26.22 -19.56 32.48
C ILE A 262 -27.44 -19.26 31.56
N GLY A 263 -27.18 -18.81 30.33
CA GLY A 263 -28.17 -18.64 29.28
C GLY A 263 -28.96 -17.33 29.34
N ARG A 264 -28.57 -16.37 30.19
CA ARG A 264 -29.31 -15.11 30.34
C ARG A 264 -28.82 -14.07 29.37
N THR A 265 -29.76 -13.39 28.73
CA THR A 265 -29.52 -12.45 27.63
C THR A 265 -29.80 -11.02 28.06
N ALA A 266 -28.95 -10.08 27.66
CA ALA A 266 -29.25 -8.65 27.69
C ALA A 266 -29.04 -8.06 26.29
N SER A 267 -29.80 -7.01 25.95
CA SER A 267 -29.64 -6.32 24.68
C SER A 267 -30.11 -4.86 24.74
N GLU A 268 -29.30 -3.98 24.16
CA GLU A 268 -29.53 -2.54 24.10
C GLU A 268 -29.39 -2.07 22.65
N THR A 269 -30.16 -1.07 22.23
CA THR A 269 -30.11 -0.51 20.87
C THR A 269 -29.92 1.00 20.95
N VAL A 270 -28.88 1.51 20.29
CA VAL A 270 -28.48 2.92 20.29
C VAL A 270 -28.44 3.50 18.88
N THR A 271 -28.55 4.82 18.80
CA THR A 271 -28.50 5.59 17.56
C THR A 271 -27.09 6.11 17.31
N TYR A 272 -26.50 5.69 16.21
CA TYR A 272 -25.33 6.35 15.64
C TYR A 272 -25.78 7.40 14.63
N THR A 273 -25.39 8.66 14.84
CA THR A 273 -25.70 9.77 13.92
C THR A 273 -24.49 10.07 13.06
N VAL A 274 -24.54 9.74 11.77
CA VAL A 274 -23.53 10.17 10.79
C VAL A 274 -23.85 11.60 10.39
N ASN A 275 -22.94 12.52 10.68
CA ASN A 275 -23.10 13.94 10.39
C ASN A 275 -23.02 14.24 8.89
N GLN A 276 -23.61 15.36 8.46
CA GLN A 276 -23.47 15.85 7.08
C GLN A 276 -22.04 16.30 6.78
N CYS A 277 -21.52 15.93 5.60
CA CYS A 277 -20.23 16.43 5.13
C CYS A 277 -20.37 17.91 4.71
N LYS A 278 -19.67 18.81 5.41
CA LYS A 278 -19.67 20.26 5.12
C LYS A 278 -18.53 20.69 4.18
N GLU A 279 -17.64 19.77 3.79
CA GLU A 279 -16.53 20.06 2.89
C GLU A 279 -16.98 20.11 1.42
N LYS A 280 -16.42 21.05 0.64
CA LYS A 280 -16.46 20.95 -0.82
C LYS A 280 -15.58 19.77 -1.25
N PRO A 281 -15.94 19.00 -2.30
CA PRO A 281 -15.05 17.99 -2.82
C PRO A 281 -13.76 18.62 -3.37
N LYS A 282 -12.64 17.92 -3.24
CA LYS A 282 -11.32 18.34 -3.71
C LYS A 282 -11.00 17.61 -5.01
N ILE A 283 -10.40 18.32 -5.96
CA ILE A 283 -9.85 17.78 -7.20
C ILE A 283 -8.32 17.83 -7.04
N LEU A 284 -7.64 16.74 -7.35
CA LEU A 284 -6.21 16.52 -7.14
C LEU A 284 -5.55 16.02 -8.43
N GLY A 285 -4.25 16.30 -8.60
CA GLY A 285 -3.53 15.99 -9.84
C GLY A 285 -3.79 16.99 -10.97
N VAL A 286 -4.33 18.17 -10.65
CA VAL A 286 -4.45 19.31 -11.57
C VAL A 286 -3.24 20.21 -11.35
N ALA A 287 -2.48 20.45 -12.43
CA ALA A 287 -1.31 21.31 -12.47
C ALA A 287 -1.19 21.91 -13.88
N ASP A 288 -0.43 23.00 -14.00
CA ASP A 288 -0.13 23.62 -15.30
C ASP A 288 0.88 22.77 -16.08
N THR A 289 0.80 22.80 -17.41
CA THR A 289 1.55 21.89 -18.31
C THR A 289 2.05 22.60 -19.56
N VAL A 290 3.09 22.03 -20.19
CA VAL A 290 3.63 22.44 -21.49
C VAL A 290 3.58 21.23 -22.43
N ILE A 291 3.18 21.42 -23.69
CA ILE A 291 2.96 20.37 -24.70
C ILE A 291 3.42 20.80 -26.10
N ALA A 292 3.66 19.84 -26.99
CA ALA A 292 3.91 20.10 -28.41
C ALA A 292 2.62 20.49 -29.17
N SER A 293 2.76 21.06 -30.37
CA SER A 293 1.67 21.55 -31.23
C SER A 293 0.63 20.50 -31.61
N ASP A 294 1.07 19.24 -31.78
CA ASP A 294 0.25 18.10 -32.19
C ASP A 294 -0.65 17.55 -31.06
N THR A 295 -0.36 17.93 -29.81
CA THR A 295 -0.93 17.31 -28.63
C THR A 295 -2.37 17.78 -28.43
N THR A 296 -3.31 16.90 -28.74
CA THR A 296 -4.75 17.20 -28.70
C THR A 296 -5.25 17.38 -27.26
N VAL A 297 -5.56 18.62 -26.87
CA VAL A 297 -6.09 18.99 -25.54
C VAL A 297 -7.59 18.67 -25.44
N ASP A 298 -7.92 17.39 -25.27
CA ASP A 298 -9.30 16.89 -25.11
C ASP A 298 -9.65 16.53 -23.64
N LYS A 299 -10.85 15.96 -23.42
CA LYS A 299 -11.28 15.50 -22.09
C LYS A 299 -10.47 14.31 -21.56
N LYS A 300 -9.90 13.46 -22.44
CA LYS A 300 -8.98 12.37 -22.05
C LYS A 300 -7.65 12.94 -21.56
N TYR A 301 -7.03 13.86 -22.30
CA TYR A 301 -5.84 14.62 -21.89
C TYR A 301 -6.08 15.29 -20.53
N ALA A 302 -7.10 16.15 -20.44
CA ALA A 302 -7.42 16.93 -19.25
C ALA A 302 -7.66 16.09 -17.99
N LEU A 303 -8.14 14.85 -18.13
CA LEU A 303 -8.37 13.95 -17.00
C LEU A 303 -7.18 13.01 -16.72
N THR A 304 -6.03 13.17 -17.37
CA THR A 304 -4.80 12.40 -17.07
C THR A 304 -4.26 12.80 -15.70
N GLY A 305 -3.91 11.83 -14.85
CA GLY A 305 -3.54 12.05 -13.44
C GLY A 305 -4.69 12.52 -12.51
N VAL A 306 -5.66 13.28 -13.01
CA VAL A 306 -6.71 13.91 -12.23
C VAL A 306 -7.62 12.91 -11.49
N THR A 307 -7.84 13.18 -10.21
CA THR A 307 -8.78 12.46 -9.33
C THR A 307 -9.59 13.42 -8.47
N ALA A 308 -10.74 12.97 -7.94
CA ALA A 308 -11.59 13.78 -7.07
C ALA A 308 -12.06 13.01 -5.84
N TYR A 309 -12.23 13.72 -4.72
CA TYR A 309 -12.63 13.16 -3.42
C TYR A 309 -13.60 14.08 -2.69
N LEU A 310 -14.67 13.54 -2.09
CA LEU A 310 -15.41 14.20 -1.01
C LEU A 310 -14.83 13.67 0.30
N SER A 311 -14.10 14.49 1.05
CA SER A 311 -13.32 14.06 2.23
C SER A 311 -12.52 12.77 1.93
N THR A 312 -12.83 11.62 2.55
CA THR A 312 -12.16 10.33 2.27
C THR A 312 -12.79 9.49 1.14
N LYS A 313 -13.96 9.88 0.60
CA LYS A 313 -14.67 9.14 -0.45
C LYS A 313 -14.12 9.53 -1.82
N LYS A 314 -13.48 8.60 -2.53
CA LYS A 314 -13.13 8.78 -3.95
C LYS A 314 -14.41 8.95 -4.77
N LEU A 315 -14.46 9.99 -5.59
CA LEU A 315 -15.57 10.27 -6.49
C LEU A 315 -15.29 9.65 -7.88
N PRO A 316 -16.33 9.28 -8.65
CA PRO A 316 -16.15 8.78 -10.01
C PRO A 316 -15.46 9.80 -10.92
N LYS A 317 -14.54 9.34 -11.77
CA LYS A 317 -13.78 10.18 -12.70
C LYS A 317 -14.67 10.79 -13.81
N CYS A 318 -15.76 10.10 -14.16
CA CYS A 318 -16.78 10.57 -15.11
C CYS A 318 -17.54 11.81 -14.63
N ASP A 319 -17.73 11.95 -13.32
CA ASP A 319 -18.50 13.04 -12.68
C ASP A 319 -17.72 14.37 -12.67
N ILE A 320 -16.44 14.35 -13.04
CA ILE A 320 -15.61 15.54 -13.24
C ILE A 320 -16.02 16.19 -14.56
N ASN A 321 -16.65 17.35 -14.44
CA ASN A 321 -16.96 18.23 -15.56
C ASN A 321 -15.69 19.01 -15.90
N VAL A 322 -15.37 19.07 -17.19
CA VAL A 322 -14.19 19.74 -17.72
C VAL A 322 -14.68 20.72 -18.78
N LYS A 323 -14.32 22.00 -18.65
CA LYS A 323 -14.45 22.98 -19.72
C LYS A 323 -13.05 23.35 -20.18
N ILE A 324 -12.72 23.00 -21.42
CA ILE A 324 -11.50 23.40 -22.10
C ILE A 324 -11.82 24.66 -22.90
N THR A 325 -10.97 25.68 -22.82
CA THR A 325 -11.09 26.94 -23.54
C THR A 325 -9.74 27.25 -24.18
N LYS A 326 -9.64 27.24 -25.51
CA LYS A 326 -8.45 27.79 -26.19
C LYS A 326 -8.50 29.31 -26.04
N ASN A 327 -7.47 29.90 -25.41
CA ASN A 327 -7.43 31.35 -25.11
C ASN A 327 -6.74 32.11 -26.24
N THR A 328 -5.64 31.54 -26.72
CA THR A 328 -4.73 32.02 -27.78
C THR A 328 -4.31 30.81 -28.63
N GLU A 329 -3.49 31.00 -29.66
CA GLU A 329 -2.93 29.88 -30.42
C GLU A 329 -2.17 28.89 -29.50
N ASP A 330 -1.34 29.43 -28.60
CA ASP A 330 -0.41 28.67 -27.78
C ASP A 330 -0.86 28.45 -26.32
N THR A 331 -2.12 28.70 -25.95
CA THR A 331 -2.55 28.53 -24.54
C THR A 331 -4.02 28.16 -24.37
N TYR A 332 -4.26 27.12 -23.56
CA TYR A 332 -5.58 26.66 -23.14
C TYR A 332 -5.80 26.86 -21.63
N THR A 333 -7.02 27.23 -21.26
CA THR A 333 -7.54 27.15 -19.89
C THR A 333 -8.36 25.88 -19.73
N ILE A 334 -8.08 25.07 -18.71
CA ILE A 334 -8.93 23.95 -18.31
C ILE A 334 -9.57 24.24 -16.95
N ASP A 335 -10.89 24.50 -16.97
CA ASP A 335 -11.72 24.67 -15.78
C ASP A 335 -12.38 23.33 -15.39
N TYR A 336 -12.04 22.82 -14.20
CA TYR A 336 -12.58 21.58 -13.66
C TYR A 336 -13.67 21.86 -12.61
N SER A 337 -14.76 21.08 -12.60
CA SER A 337 -15.73 21.12 -11.51
C SER A 337 -16.45 19.80 -11.26
N ILE A 338 -16.73 19.50 -9.99
CA ILE A 338 -17.48 18.32 -9.56
C ILE A 338 -18.42 18.67 -8.42
N LYS A 339 -19.70 18.29 -8.54
CA LYS A 339 -20.74 18.50 -7.53
C LYS A 339 -21.03 17.18 -6.82
N ALA A 340 -20.66 17.09 -5.54
CA ALA A 340 -20.80 15.84 -4.79
C ALA A 340 -22.21 15.66 -4.21
N GLU A 341 -22.45 14.51 -3.56
CA GLU A 341 -23.77 14.13 -3.03
C GLU A 341 -24.31 15.08 -1.95
N ASN A 342 -23.42 15.73 -1.19
CA ASN A 342 -23.73 16.82 -0.26
C ASN A 342 -24.11 18.15 -0.95
N LYS A 343 -24.27 18.13 -2.29
CA LYS A 343 -24.64 19.24 -3.19
C LYS A 343 -23.62 20.37 -3.29
N LEU A 344 -22.47 20.28 -2.61
CA LEU A 344 -21.38 21.24 -2.73
C LEU A 344 -20.53 20.96 -3.97
N THR A 345 -20.07 22.03 -4.62
CA THR A 345 -19.22 21.97 -5.82
C THR A 345 -17.77 22.30 -5.49
N GLY A 346 -16.88 21.40 -5.87
CA GLY A 346 -15.43 21.62 -5.93
C GLY A 346 -15.03 22.16 -7.31
N LYS A 347 -13.96 22.95 -7.35
CA LYS A 347 -13.37 23.48 -8.59
C LYS A 347 -11.85 23.39 -8.53
N ALA A 348 -11.22 23.30 -9.69
CA ALA A 348 -9.79 23.49 -9.91
C ALA A 348 -9.57 24.10 -11.30
N LYS A 349 -8.36 24.62 -11.56
CA LYS A 349 -7.95 25.17 -12.86
C LYS A 349 -6.54 24.71 -13.18
N ALA A 350 -6.26 24.48 -14.45
CA ALA A 350 -4.92 24.40 -15.01
C ALA A 350 -4.83 25.25 -16.29
N ILE A 351 -3.61 25.67 -16.60
CA ILE A 351 -3.20 26.28 -17.86
C ILE A 351 -2.37 25.24 -18.62
N VAL A 352 -2.61 25.12 -19.92
CA VAL A 352 -1.78 24.32 -20.83
C VAL A 352 -1.15 25.29 -21.81
N HIS A 353 0.17 25.37 -21.81
CA HIS A 353 0.95 26.07 -22.82
C HIS A 353 1.29 25.10 -23.95
N VAL A 354 1.10 25.54 -25.19
CA VAL A 354 1.71 24.89 -26.35
C VAL A 354 3.06 25.52 -26.54
N ASP A 355 4.07 24.70 -26.78
CA ASP A 355 5.41 25.15 -27.06
C ASP A 355 5.80 24.76 -28.48
N ASN A 356 6.02 25.79 -29.29
CA ASN A 356 6.30 25.75 -30.72
C ASN A 356 7.64 26.41 -31.05
N THR A 357 8.47 26.71 -30.03
CA THR A 357 9.72 27.48 -30.20
C THR A 357 10.93 26.56 -30.04
N PRO A 358 11.72 26.32 -31.09
CA PRO A 358 12.97 25.58 -30.96
C PRO A 358 13.97 26.25 -29.99
N PRO A 359 14.75 25.46 -29.23
CA PRO A 359 15.68 25.99 -28.24
C PRO A 359 16.87 26.68 -28.90
N VAL A 360 17.21 27.89 -28.47
CA VAL A 360 18.28 28.69 -29.08
C VAL A 360 19.65 28.29 -28.52
N ILE A 361 20.60 28.04 -29.42
CA ILE A 361 22.02 27.85 -29.08
C ILE A 361 22.81 29.08 -29.52
N GLU A 362 23.44 29.76 -28.57
CA GLU A 362 24.29 30.92 -28.79
C GLU A 362 25.77 30.52 -28.72
N GLY A 363 26.67 31.34 -29.31
CA GLY A 363 28.11 31.07 -29.31
C GLY A 363 28.56 30.04 -30.36
N ILE A 364 27.69 29.70 -31.31
CA ILE A 364 28.05 28.97 -32.54
C ILE A 364 28.58 29.97 -33.57
N TYR A 365 29.78 29.74 -34.08
CA TYR A 365 30.43 30.54 -35.13
C TYR A 365 31.56 29.74 -35.80
N PHE A 366 32.01 30.18 -36.97
CA PHE A 366 33.22 29.68 -37.63
C PHE A 366 34.43 29.78 -36.68
N LYS A 367 35.21 28.71 -36.52
CA LYS A 367 36.45 28.74 -35.74
C LYS A 367 37.65 28.35 -36.60
N GLU A 368 38.68 29.17 -36.59
CA GLU A 368 40.01 28.75 -37.01
C GLU A 368 40.54 27.69 -36.02
N ILE A 369 41.17 26.63 -36.52
CA ILE A 369 41.74 25.56 -35.71
C ILE A 369 43.23 25.37 -36.02
N THR A 370 44.01 25.06 -34.98
CA THR A 370 45.45 24.82 -35.16
C THR A 370 45.70 23.48 -35.86
N GLN A 371 46.87 23.32 -36.49
CA GLN A 371 47.22 22.05 -37.13
C GLN A 371 47.27 20.88 -36.12
N GLN A 372 47.57 21.17 -34.83
CA GLN A 372 47.46 20.20 -33.75
C GLN A 372 46.02 19.75 -33.50
N GLN A 373 45.06 20.67 -33.48
CA GLN A 373 43.62 20.37 -33.33
C GLN A 373 43.08 19.61 -34.56
N LEU A 374 43.52 20.00 -35.77
CA LEU A 374 43.23 19.28 -37.02
C LEU A 374 43.70 17.82 -36.94
N LYS A 375 44.97 17.59 -36.54
CA LYS A 375 45.61 16.27 -36.36
C LYS A 375 45.00 15.45 -35.21
N ALA A 376 44.51 16.10 -34.14
CA ALA A 376 43.87 15.44 -33.00
C ALA A 376 42.46 14.89 -33.31
N GLY A 377 41.87 15.28 -34.45
CA GLY A 377 40.66 14.66 -34.98
C GLY A 377 39.35 15.13 -34.34
N ALA A 378 38.25 14.57 -34.82
CA ALA A 378 36.88 14.93 -34.47
C ALA A 378 36.59 14.99 -32.95
N ALA A 379 37.29 14.17 -32.15
CA ALA A 379 37.14 14.15 -30.69
C ALA A 379 37.67 15.43 -30.00
N GLU A 380 38.73 16.05 -30.50
CA GLU A 380 39.24 17.32 -29.96
C GLU A 380 38.42 18.51 -30.47
N ILE A 381 38.03 18.46 -31.75
CA ILE A 381 37.11 19.43 -32.35
C ILE A 381 35.79 19.50 -31.57
N LYS A 382 35.23 18.36 -31.14
CA LYS A 382 34.03 18.32 -30.29
C LYS A 382 34.24 19.00 -28.92
N LYS A 383 35.43 18.93 -28.31
CA LYS A 383 35.75 19.68 -27.07
C LYS A 383 35.85 21.19 -27.33
N LEU A 384 36.41 21.61 -28.47
CA LEU A 384 36.50 23.02 -28.87
C LEU A 384 35.12 23.59 -29.25
N ALA A 385 34.24 22.75 -29.80
CA ALA A 385 32.88 23.10 -30.15
C ALA A 385 32.00 23.40 -28.93
N LEU A 386 32.17 22.65 -27.83
CA LEU A 386 31.51 22.89 -26.53
C LEU A 386 31.97 24.18 -25.81
N LYS A 387 33.12 24.75 -26.19
CA LYS A 387 33.65 25.96 -25.50
C LYS A 387 32.93 27.22 -25.96
N GLY A 388 32.29 27.90 -25.02
CA GLY A 388 31.69 29.22 -25.19
C GLY A 388 30.25 29.24 -25.69
N ILE A 389 29.57 28.09 -25.77
CA ILE A 389 28.14 28.05 -26.12
C ILE A 389 27.25 28.28 -24.91
N THR A 390 26.12 28.95 -25.11
CA THR A 390 25.01 29.05 -24.14
C THR A 390 23.71 28.58 -24.79
N VAL A 391 22.76 28.10 -23.98
CA VAL A 391 21.45 27.64 -24.46
C VAL A 391 20.33 28.36 -23.73
N LYS A 392 19.26 28.68 -24.46
CA LYS A 392 18.08 29.40 -23.97
C LYS A 392 16.82 28.80 -24.59
N ASP A 393 15.72 28.90 -23.86
CA ASP A 393 14.43 28.37 -24.27
C ASP A 393 13.30 29.13 -23.53
N ASN A 394 12.06 29.05 -24.02
CA ASN A 394 10.90 29.75 -23.47
C ASN A 394 10.28 29.04 -22.24
N TYR A 395 10.33 27.71 -22.18
CA TYR A 395 9.70 26.87 -21.14
C TYR A 395 10.67 25.83 -20.55
N SER A 396 11.57 25.28 -21.36
CA SER A 396 12.49 24.21 -21.04
C SER A 396 13.75 24.68 -20.33
N LYS A 397 14.05 24.11 -19.16
CA LYS A 397 15.30 24.40 -18.43
C LYS A 397 16.45 23.56 -18.96
N LEU A 398 16.98 23.98 -20.11
CA LEU A 398 18.09 23.32 -20.82
C LEU A 398 19.46 23.77 -20.29
N SER A 399 20.50 23.05 -20.71
CA SER A 399 21.90 23.30 -20.34
C SER A 399 22.82 22.83 -21.48
N ALA A 400 24.00 23.45 -21.61
CA ALA A 400 24.92 23.22 -22.73
C ALA A 400 25.45 21.77 -22.82
N ASP A 401 25.42 21.00 -21.72
CA ASP A 401 25.76 19.58 -21.71
C ASP A 401 24.74 18.68 -22.46
N LYS A 402 23.58 19.24 -22.85
CA LYS A 402 22.55 18.55 -23.64
C LYS A 402 22.69 18.73 -25.14
N VAL A 403 23.55 19.63 -25.61
CA VAL A 403 23.77 19.84 -27.04
C VAL A 403 24.52 18.64 -27.62
N ASN A 404 23.88 17.90 -28.53
CA ASN A 404 24.58 16.89 -29.29
C ASN A 404 25.44 17.57 -30.35
N ILE A 405 26.75 17.33 -30.31
CA ILE A 405 27.67 17.86 -31.32
C ILE A 405 28.17 16.72 -32.21
N THR A 406 27.87 16.81 -33.49
CA THR A 406 28.32 15.88 -34.53
C THR A 406 29.46 16.55 -35.31
N VAL A 407 30.60 15.87 -35.45
CA VAL A 407 31.77 16.41 -36.18
C VAL A 407 32.10 15.50 -37.35
N MET A 408 32.04 16.05 -38.56
CA MET A 408 32.32 15.34 -39.81
C MET A 408 33.51 16.00 -40.51
N LYS A 409 34.48 15.20 -40.98
CA LYS A 409 35.56 15.73 -41.82
C LYS A 409 34.97 16.19 -43.15
N LYS A 410 35.23 17.44 -43.53
CA LYS A 410 34.77 18.05 -44.79
C LYS A 410 35.80 17.86 -45.89
N ASP A 411 37.06 18.14 -45.57
CA ASP A 411 38.24 17.97 -46.42
C ASP A 411 39.49 17.80 -45.54
N ASP A 412 40.69 17.78 -46.11
CA ASP A 412 41.94 17.60 -45.35
C ASP A 412 42.28 18.75 -44.38
N TYR A 413 41.58 19.88 -44.47
CA TYR A 413 41.88 21.08 -43.68
C TYR A 413 40.69 21.59 -42.84
N SER A 414 39.50 20.98 -42.96
CA SER A 414 38.29 21.45 -42.27
C SER A 414 37.30 20.36 -41.86
N TYR A 415 36.50 20.69 -40.85
CA TYR A 415 35.38 19.89 -40.35
C TYR A 415 34.07 20.69 -40.46
N PHE A 416 32.98 20.01 -40.77
CA PHE A 416 31.65 20.47 -40.40
C PHE A 416 31.38 20.07 -38.95
N VAL A 417 30.87 21.03 -38.17
CA VAL A 417 30.49 20.86 -36.77
C VAL A 417 29.00 21.22 -36.66
N THR A 418 28.18 20.19 -36.52
CA THR A 418 26.73 20.29 -36.35
C THR A 418 26.38 20.25 -34.87
N TYR A 419 25.49 21.13 -34.44
CA TYR A 419 25.02 21.30 -33.07
C TYR A 419 23.50 21.08 -33.04
N ASP A 420 23.07 19.93 -32.52
CA ASP A 420 21.66 19.57 -32.36
C ASP A 420 21.22 19.75 -30.90
N LEU A 421 20.07 20.38 -30.68
CA LEU A 421 19.43 20.48 -29.36
C LEU A 421 17.92 20.29 -29.48
N THR A 422 17.36 19.47 -28.60
CA THR A 422 15.92 19.25 -28.45
C THR A 422 15.46 19.73 -27.08
N ASP A 423 14.26 20.32 -27.02
CA ASP A 423 13.64 20.76 -25.78
C ASP A 423 12.92 19.61 -25.03
N ASN A 424 12.01 19.92 -24.09
CA ASN A 424 11.24 18.89 -23.36
C ASN A 424 9.95 18.41 -24.08
N VAL A 425 9.51 19.05 -25.16
CA VAL A 425 8.28 18.69 -25.90
C VAL A 425 8.56 18.07 -27.27
N GLY A 426 9.73 18.31 -27.85
CA GLY A 426 10.19 17.78 -29.13
C GLY A 426 10.64 18.82 -30.15
N ASN A 427 10.66 20.13 -29.86
CA ASN A 427 11.17 21.12 -30.83
C ASN A 427 12.69 20.99 -30.95
N ILE A 428 13.22 21.11 -32.17
CA ILE A 428 14.63 20.84 -32.50
C ILE A 428 15.28 22.05 -33.17
N THR A 429 16.44 22.44 -32.68
CA THR A 429 17.39 23.32 -33.38
C THR A 429 18.58 22.50 -33.85
N SER A 430 19.01 22.69 -35.10
CA SER A 430 20.20 22.06 -35.68
C SER A 430 20.98 23.09 -36.50
N GLU A 431 22.17 23.44 -36.04
CA GLU A 431 23.03 24.47 -36.66
C GLU A 431 24.37 23.87 -37.07
N THR A 432 24.90 24.24 -38.24
CA THR A 432 26.19 23.68 -38.75
C THR A 432 27.16 24.77 -39.16
N VAL A 433 28.35 24.76 -38.56
CA VAL A 433 29.46 25.67 -38.89
C VAL A 433 30.71 24.91 -39.32
N GLN A 434 31.57 25.57 -40.10
CA GLN A 434 32.85 25.02 -40.51
C GLN A 434 33.96 25.42 -39.53
N PHE A 435 34.77 24.46 -39.09
CA PHE A 435 36.03 24.71 -38.37
C PHE A 435 37.19 24.41 -39.33
N THR A 436 38.12 25.35 -39.51
CA THR A 436 39.14 25.29 -40.60
C THR A 436 40.54 25.61 -40.11
N TYR A 437 41.52 24.82 -40.54
CA TYR A 437 42.93 25.18 -40.50
C TYR A 437 43.31 25.80 -41.85
N PHE A 438 43.88 27.00 -41.85
CA PHE A 438 44.40 27.60 -43.07
C PHE A 438 45.83 27.12 -43.31
N LYS A 439 46.07 26.45 -44.45
CA LYS A 439 47.39 25.96 -44.83
C LYS A 439 48.23 27.10 -45.42
N GLY A 440 49.26 27.53 -44.70
CA GLY A 440 50.23 28.53 -45.14
C GLY A 440 51.16 28.92 -43.99
N VAL A 441 52.13 29.79 -44.27
CA VAL A 441 52.89 30.48 -43.22
C VAL A 441 51.96 31.40 -42.45
N ARG A 442 52.10 31.47 -41.13
CA ARG A 442 51.22 32.27 -40.25
C ARG A 442 52.05 32.93 -39.16
N ILE A 443 51.81 34.23 -38.93
CA ILE A 443 52.47 35.02 -37.89
C ILE A 443 51.39 35.43 -36.87
N ASP A 444 51.57 34.98 -35.62
CA ASP A 444 50.65 35.21 -34.50
C ASP A 444 51.15 36.32 -33.58
N GLY A 445 50.22 36.96 -32.87
CA GLY A 445 50.51 37.96 -31.83
C GLY A 445 50.71 39.39 -32.35
N VAL A 446 50.80 39.60 -33.66
CA VAL A 446 51.03 40.93 -34.27
C VAL A 446 49.88 41.90 -33.96
N ALA A 447 50.21 43.03 -33.32
CA ALA A 447 49.29 44.09 -32.97
C ALA A 447 49.94 45.48 -33.13
N ASN A 448 49.12 46.54 -33.14
CA ASN A 448 49.58 47.92 -33.13
C ASN A 448 49.77 48.43 -31.69
N HIS A 449 50.84 49.18 -31.43
CA HIS A 449 51.20 49.64 -30.08
C HIS A 449 51.48 51.15 -30.07
N PHE A 450 50.48 51.92 -29.65
CA PHE A 450 50.53 53.38 -29.56
C PHE A 450 50.93 53.87 -28.16
N ASN A 451 51.48 55.09 -28.07
CA ASN A 451 51.88 55.74 -26.81
C ASN A 451 53.02 55.03 -26.05
N LEU A 452 54.04 54.56 -26.77
CA LEU A 452 55.26 54.05 -26.16
C LEU A 452 56.09 55.19 -25.52
N PRO A 453 56.79 54.95 -24.38
CA PRO A 453 57.61 55.95 -23.73
C PRO A 453 58.79 56.46 -24.58
N ASP A 454 59.15 57.72 -24.42
CA ASP A 454 60.18 58.49 -25.15
C ASP A 454 61.56 57.83 -25.27
N LYS A 455 61.89 56.89 -24.37
CA LYS A 455 63.18 56.19 -24.30
C LYS A 455 63.12 54.76 -24.82
N THR A 456 62.01 54.37 -25.46
CA THR A 456 61.83 53.03 -26.04
C THR A 456 62.73 52.88 -27.26
N VAL A 457 63.64 51.92 -27.23
CA VAL A 457 64.48 51.58 -28.37
C VAL A 457 63.75 50.55 -29.22
N MET A 458 63.37 50.94 -30.44
CA MET A 458 62.68 50.05 -31.39
C MET A 458 63.66 49.07 -32.04
N SER A 459 64.12 48.07 -31.26
CA SER A 459 64.91 46.94 -31.75
C SER A 459 64.03 45.78 -32.23
N GLU A 460 64.61 44.86 -33.01
CA GLU A 460 63.93 43.60 -33.37
C GLU A 460 63.48 42.82 -32.12
N ASP A 461 64.34 42.71 -31.11
CA ASP A 461 64.06 42.00 -29.84
C ASP A 461 62.90 42.62 -29.04
N PHE A 462 62.57 43.89 -29.26
CA PHE A 462 61.44 44.56 -28.63
C PHE A 462 60.14 44.26 -29.39
N VAL A 463 60.14 44.42 -30.73
CA VAL A 463 58.93 44.24 -31.54
C VAL A 463 58.56 42.76 -31.75
N LYS A 464 59.51 41.83 -31.59
CA LYS A 464 59.26 40.37 -31.63
C LYS A 464 58.64 39.80 -30.34
N GLN A 465 58.45 40.59 -29.28
CA GLN A 465 57.95 40.05 -28.00
C GLN A 465 56.49 39.59 -28.10
N GLY A 466 56.26 38.30 -27.81
CA GLY A 466 54.94 37.67 -27.92
C GLY A 466 54.53 37.33 -29.36
N ILE A 467 55.36 37.63 -30.35
CA ILE A 467 55.16 37.24 -31.74
C ILE A 467 55.67 35.80 -31.93
N THR A 468 54.93 34.97 -32.64
CA THR A 468 55.39 33.63 -33.06
C THR A 468 55.08 33.42 -34.54
N ALA A 469 55.88 32.59 -35.22
CA ALA A 469 55.64 32.24 -36.61
C ALA A 469 55.69 30.73 -36.82
N VAL A 470 54.79 30.21 -37.66
CA VAL A 470 54.78 28.81 -38.08
C VAL A 470 54.72 28.70 -39.60
N ASN A 471 55.43 27.72 -40.16
CA ASN A 471 55.37 27.39 -41.60
C ASN A 471 54.13 26.52 -41.92
N SER A 472 53.87 26.22 -43.20
CA SER A 472 52.70 25.38 -43.58
C SER A 472 52.82 23.90 -43.17
N GLU A 473 54.02 23.46 -42.77
CA GLU A 473 54.21 22.17 -42.10
C GLU A 473 53.89 22.23 -40.59
N ASN A 474 53.67 23.44 -40.04
CA ASN A 474 53.45 23.77 -38.63
C ASN A 474 54.65 23.40 -37.73
N GLU A 475 55.86 23.59 -38.25
CA GLU A 475 57.03 23.77 -37.41
C GLU A 475 57.09 25.23 -36.97
N GLU A 476 57.64 25.49 -35.78
CA GLU A 476 57.94 26.85 -35.35
C GLU A 476 59.10 27.42 -36.18
N CYS A 477 58.87 28.56 -36.81
CA CYS A 477 59.85 29.28 -37.63
C CYS A 477 60.08 30.72 -37.12
N THR A 478 59.66 31.03 -35.89
CA THR A 478 59.83 32.33 -35.20
C THR A 478 61.27 32.86 -35.31
N ASP A 479 62.27 32.01 -35.09
CA ASP A 479 63.70 32.37 -35.19
C ASP A 479 64.14 32.80 -36.61
N THR A 480 63.41 32.34 -37.64
CA THR A 480 63.67 32.70 -39.05
C THR A 480 62.80 33.86 -39.54
N MET A 481 61.91 34.39 -38.70
CA MET A 481 61.08 35.55 -39.02
C MET A 481 61.93 36.82 -39.05
N THR A 482 62.15 37.34 -40.26
CA THR A 482 62.79 38.64 -40.49
C THR A 482 61.81 39.77 -40.20
N VAL A 483 62.28 40.85 -39.59
CA VAL A 483 61.48 42.05 -39.33
C VAL A 483 62.17 43.27 -39.94
N THR A 484 61.40 44.09 -40.65
CA THR A 484 61.86 45.39 -41.16
C THR A 484 61.18 46.49 -40.36
N ILE A 485 61.98 47.33 -39.70
CA ILE A 485 61.52 48.49 -38.93
C ILE A 485 61.83 49.75 -39.75
N ASN A 486 60.79 50.38 -40.30
CA ASN A 486 60.88 51.65 -41.02
C ASN A 486 60.39 52.79 -40.13
N SER A 487 61.03 53.96 -40.18
CA SER A 487 60.52 55.19 -39.55
C SER A 487 60.80 56.41 -40.42
N THR A 488 59.87 57.35 -40.40
CA THR A 488 59.96 58.63 -41.14
C THR A 488 60.44 59.79 -40.28
N ASP A 489 60.28 59.71 -38.95
CA ASP A 489 60.50 60.83 -38.02
C ASP A 489 61.06 60.41 -36.64
N ASN A 490 61.42 59.12 -36.47
CA ASN A 490 61.80 58.49 -35.19
C ASN A 490 60.71 58.52 -34.09
N LYS A 491 59.45 58.80 -34.44
CA LYS A 491 58.28 58.69 -33.54
C LYS A 491 57.30 57.64 -34.02
N VAL A 492 56.96 57.63 -35.31
CA VAL A 492 56.12 56.60 -35.93
C VAL A 492 57.02 55.53 -36.56
N PHE A 493 56.72 54.26 -36.28
CA PHE A 493 57.45 53.12 -36.81
C PHE A 493 56.47 52.15 -37.50
N GLU A 494 56.71 51.87 -38.77
CA GLU A 494 56.05 50.79 -39.50
C GLU A 494 56.93 49.54 -39.41
N VAL A 495 56.38 48.47 -38.85
CA VAL A 495 57.10 47.23 -38.56
C VAL A 495 56.48 46.10 -39.38
N THR A 496 57.22 45.63 -40.38
CA THR A 496 56.80 44.52 -41.23
C THR A 496 57.46 43.22 -40.78
N TYR A 497 56.67 42.29 -40.25
CA TYR A 497 57.07 40.92 -39.98
C TYR A 497 56.95 40.12 -41.27
N THR A 498 58.03 39.45 -41.68
CA THR A 498 58.04 38.52 -42.82
C THR A 498 58.48 37.15 -42.34
N ALA A 499 57.58 36.17 -42.44
CA ALA A 499 57.90 34.76 -42.22
C ALA A 499 57.85 34.01 -43.56
N LYS A 500 58.67 32.97 -43.71
CA LYS A 500 58.84 32.22 -44.96
C LYS A 500 58.62 30.73 -44.75
N ASP A 501 58.14 30.08 -45.80
CA ASP A 501 58.00 28.63 -45.85
C ASP A 501 59.24 27.96 -46.45
N LYS A 502 59.30 26.63 -46.32
CA LYS A 502 60.34 25.79 -46.95
C LYS A 502 60.28 25.83 -48.48
N ASP A 503 59.11 26.11 -49.06
CA ASP A 503 58.95 26.29 -50.51
C ASP A 503 59.33 27.70 -51.02
N GLY A 504 59.67 28.62 -50.11
CA GLY A 504 60.06 30.00 -50.42
C GLY A 504 58.90 30.99 -50.52
N SER A 505 57.64 30.55 -50.37
CA SER A 505 56.51 31.46 -50.18
C SER A 505 56.67 32.27 -48.89
N GLU A 506 56.16 33.50 -48.86
CA GLU A 506 56.28 34.41 -47.72
C GLU A 506 54.94 35.04 -47.34
N VAL A 507 54.69 35.18 -46.04
CA VAL A 507 53.57 35.95 -45.50
C VAL A 507 54.13 37.15 -44.75
N LYS A 508 53.49 38.30 -45.01
CA LYS A 508 53.86 39.60 -44.46
C LYS A 508 52.69 40.17 -43.67
N ILE A 509 52.96 40.58 -42.43
CA ILE A 509 52.01 41.33 -41.61
C ILE A 509 52.71 42.63 -41.19
N VAL A 510 51.98 43.74 -41.29
CA VAL A 510 52.46 45.07 -40.90
C VAL A 510 51.78 45.48 -39.61
N SER A 511 52.54 46.06 -38.69
CA SER A 511 52.00 46.78 -37.53
C SER A 511 52.63 48.16 -37.36
N TYR A 512 51.93 49.01 -36.62
CA TYR A 512 52.33 50.37 -36.34
C TYR A 512 52.63 50.56 -34.86
N PHE A 513 53.79 51.15 -34.58
CA PHE A 513 54.23 51.56 -33.25
C PHE A 513 54.39 53.07 -33.20
N THR A 514 54.16 53.69 -32.04
CA THR A 514 54.30 55.16 -31.90
C THR A 514 54.86 55.57 -30.55
N ILE A 515 55.98 56.29 -30.57
CA ILE A 515 56.66 56.89 -29.41
C ILE A 515 56.26 58.37 -29.31
N ASN A 516 55.61 58.76 -28.21
CA ASN A 516 54.96 60.07 -28.09
C ASN A 516 55.73 61.04 -27.16
N GLY A 517 56.84 61.57 -27.69
CA GLY A 517 57.68 62.59 -27.05
C GLY A 517 56.88 63.70 -26.35
N GLU A 518 56.97 63.77 -25.03
CA GLU A 518 56.02 64.53 -24.19
C GLU A 518 55.95 66.04 -24.47
N ALA A 519 54.72 66.56 -24.60
CA ALA A 519 54.39 67.95 -24.28
C ALA A 519 52.88 68.14 -24.04
N GLY A 520 52.53 68.85 -22.95
CA GLY A 520 51.27 69.59 -22.85
C GLY A 520 50.10 68.94 -22.10
N THR A 521 49.87 69.40 -20.87
CA THR A 521 48.60 69.21 -20.15
C THR A 521 47.44 69.90 -20.89
N GLY A 522 46.39 69.16 -21.27
CA GLY A 522 45.20 69.72 -21.92
C GLY A 522 43.92 68.96 -21.54
N SER A 523 42.97 69.63 -20.88
CA SER A 523 41.78 68.99 -20.30
C SER A 523 40.51 69.19 -21.14
N GLY A 524 40.17 68.19 -21.96
CA GLY A 524 38.81 67.69 -22.18
C GLY A 524 37.81 68.46 -23.08
N VAL A 525 36.59 67.89 -23.10
CA VAL A 525 35.27 68.49 -23.45
C VAL A 525 34.83 68.53 -24.94
N THR A 526 33.83 67.67 -25.24
CA THR A 526 32.75 67.71 -26.28
C THR A 526 33.11 67.94 -27.76
N GLU A 527 32.23 67.89 -28.78
CA GLU A 527 30.74 67.76 -28.95
C GLU A 527 30.50 66.86 -30.21
N ASP A 528 29.59 65.87 -30.24
CA ASP A 528 28.13 65.90 -30.53
C ASP A 528 27.70 66.00 -32.02
N SER A 529 26.40 65.81 -32.28
CA SER A 529 25.66 65.70 -33.57
C SER A 529 25.91 64.41 -34.38
N GLU A 530 24.92 63.58 -34.74
CA GLU A 530 23.57 63.77 -35.36
C GLU A 530 23.60 64.10 -36.87
N GLY A 531 22.76 63.43 -37.66
CA GLY A 531 22.66 63.68 -39.10
C GLY A 531 22.12 62.52 -39.94
N GLU A 532 20.83 62.61 -40.29
CA GLU A 532 20.04 61.79 -41.21
C GLU A 532 20.70 61.58 -42.61
N THR A 533 20.36 60.56 -43.42
CA THR A 533 19.13 60.59 -44.24
C THR A 533 18.82 59.26 -44.98
N GLU A 534 17.60 59.19 -45.50
CA GLU A 534 16.99 58.10 -46.26
C GLU A 534 17.58 57.88 -47.67
N ASN A 535 17.29 56.73 -48.31
CA ASN A 535 16.50 56.79 -49.55
C ASN A 535 15.75 55.49 -49.92
N SER A 536 14.81 55.65 -50.86
CA SER A 536 13.76 54.74 -51.30
C SER A 536 14.15 53.76 -52.42
N MET A 537 13.33 52.70 -52.47
CA MET A 537 13.01 51.80 -53.60
C MET A 537 13.31 52.29 -55.04
N ILE A 538 13.57 51.34 -55.93
CA ILE A 538 12.97 51.27 -57.29
C ILE A 538 12.73 49.79 -57.66
N LYS A 539 11.78 49.54 -58.57
CA LYS A 539 11.40 48.19 -59.07
C LYS A 539 11.93 47.96 -60.49
N ASP A 540 12.12 46.68 -60.86
CA ASP A 540 11.26 45.94 -61.81
C ASP A 540 12.02 44.84 -62.56
N GLN A 541 11.40 43.68 -62.71
CA GLN A 541 11.18 43.06 -64.04
C GLN A 541 10.13 41.94 -63.98
N LYS A 542 9.42 41.74 -65.11
CA LYS A 542 8.39 40.71 -65.32
C LYS A 542 8.61 39.99 -66.66
N ALA A 543 8.75 38.68 -66.62
CA ALA A 543 8.30 37.73 -67.66
C ALA A 543 8.21 36.35 -66.98
N ASN A 544 7.20 35.48 -67.05
CA ASN A 544 6.01 35.22 -67.90
C ASN A 544 6.14 33.84 -68.58
N THR A 545 5.01 33.21 -68.90
CA THR A 545 4.80 31.81 -69.34
C THR A 545 4.97 30.75 -68.23
N GLY A 546 4.13 29.71 -68.13
CA GLY A 546 2.83 29.51 -68.79
C GLY A 546 2.34 28.05 -68.75
N ASN A 547 1.02 27.83 -68.60
CA ASN A 547 0.29 26.56 -68.77
C ASN A 547 0.66 25.42 -67.75
N ASP A 548 -0.14 24.38 -67.48
CA ASP A 548 -1.56 24.12 -67.84
C ASP A 548 -2.29 23.29 -66.75
N ALA A 549 -3.58 22.99 -66.96
CA ALA A 549 -4.53 22.47 -65.96
C ALA A 549 -4.76 20.92 -65.94
N ALA A 550 -5.73 20.49 -65.10
CA ALA A 550 -6.56 19.26 -65.18
C ALA A 550 -6.21 17.98 -64.36
N ALA A 551 -6.66 17.97 -63.11
CA ALA A 551 -7.50 16.96 -62.41
C ALA A 551 -7.59 15.46 -62.82
N SER A 552 -7.32 14.58 -61.83
CA SER A 552 -7.99 13.30 -61.45
C SER A 552 -7.55 12.97 -59.99
N GLY A 553 -8.18 12.17 -59.11
CA GLY A 553 -9.09 11.01 -59.25
C GLY A 553 -8.28 9.70 -59.20
N GLU A 554 -8.53 8.67 -58.38
CA GLU A 554 -9.47 8.41 -57.27
C GLU A 554 -8.91 7.20 -56.44
N GLU A 555 -9.69 6.60 -55.51
CA GLU A 555 -9.38 5.39 -54.68
C GLU A 555 -8.27 5.58 -53.61
N ASP A 556 -8.41 5.24 -52.32
CA ASP A 556 -9.10 4.19 -51.54
C ASP A 556 -8.38 2.82 -51.46
N GLN A 557 -7.91 2.49 -50.25
CA GLN A 557 -7.87 1.11 -49.76
C GLN A 557 -7.74 1.04 -48.23
N SER A 558 -8.38 0.03 -47.63
CA SER A 558 -8.35 -0.24 -46.19
C SER A 558 -8.29 -1.76 -45.90
N MET A 559 -7.41 -2.14 -44.97
CA MET A 559 -7.19 -3.44 -44.30
C MET A 559 -5.99 -3.23 -43.32
N ASP A 560 -5.91 -3.80 -42.11
CA ASP A 560 -6.79 -4.70 -41.35
C ASP A 560 -6.98 -4.16 -39.90
#